data_AF-A0A3D5YE52-F1
#
_entry.id   AF-A0A3D5YE52-F1
#
_cell.length_a   1.000
_cell.length_b   1.000
_cell.length_c   1.000
_cell.angle_alpha   90.00
_cell.angle_beta   90.00
_cell.angle_gamma   90.00
#
_symmetry.space_group_name_H-M   'P 1'
#
loop_
_entity.id
_entity.type
_entity.pdbx_description
1 polymer ?
#
loop_
_entity_poly.entity_id
_entity_poly.type
_entity_poly.pdbx_seq_one_letter_code
_entity_poly.pdbx_strand_id
1 'polypeptide(L)' 'MKNVRDLFLFAIGVVQSLFWLIYYKIDVIFCKGGYIALPVVAAARLLRKKIIVHESDTHS' A
#
# COMPACT_ATOMS: atom_id res chain seq x y z
N MET A 1 -9.26 -0.49 -23.84
CA MET A 1 -9.22 0.48 -22.73
C MET A 1 -9.03 -0.27 -21.41
N LYS A 2 -7.80 -0.63 -21.02
CA LYS A 2 -7.51 -1.41 -19.80
C LYS A 2 -7.27 -0.52 -18.55
N ASN A 3 -6.93 0.74 -18.77
CA ASN A 3 -6.45 1.67 -17.74
C ASN A 3 -7.53 2.07 -16.72
N VAL A 4 -8.79 2.18 -17.15
CA VAL A 4 -9.89 2.58 -16.25
C VAL A 4 -10.22 1.48 -15.24
N ARG A 5 -10.16 0.21 -15.67
CA ARG A 5 -10.37 -0.93 -14.79
C ARG A 5 -9.23 -1.06 -13.78
N ASP A 6 -8.00 -0.81 -14.22
CA ASP A 6 -6.81 -0.81 -13.35
C ASP A 6 -6.90 0.30 -12.27
N LEU A 7 -7.35 1.49 -12.65
CA LEU A 7 -7.57 2.60 -11.72
C LEU A 7 -8.66 2.28 -10.68
N PHE A 8 -9.75 1.64 -11.11
CA PHE A 8 -10.80 1.18 -10.19
C PHE A 8 -10.28 0.13 -9.21
N LEU A 9 -9.51 -0.84 -9.69
CA LEU A 9 -8.86 -1.85 -8.85
C LEU A 9 -7.86 -1.23 -7.87
N PHE A 10 -7.10 -0.21 -8.30
CA PHE A 10 -6.22 0.55 -7.44
C PHE A 10 -7.00 1.28 -6.33
N ALA A 11 -8.08 1.99 -6.67
CA ALA A 11 -8.90 2.70 -5.70
C ALA A 11 -9.53 1.74 -4.67
N ILE A 12 -10.04 0.59 -5.13
CA ILE A 12 -10.55 -0.47 -4.24
C ILE A 12 -9.43 -0.99 -3.34
N GLY A 13 -8.23 -1.21 -3.88
CA GLY A 13 -7.05 -1.62 -3.12
C GLY A 13 -6.66 -0.61 -2.04
N VAL A 14 -6.76 0.70 -2.30
CA VAL A 14 -6.51 1.76 -1.30
C VAL A 14 -7.52 1.65 -0.16
N VAL A 15 -8.82 1.58 -0.48
CA VAL A 15 -9.90 1.51 0.53
C VAL A 15 -9.80 0.23 1.35
N GLN A 16 -9.50 -0.90 0.70
CA GLN A 16 -9.30 -2.16 1.37
C GLN A 16 -8.09 -2.09 2.32
N SER A 17 -6.96 -1.56 1.85
CA SER A 17 -5.77 -1.39 2.68
C SER A 17 -6.05 -0.51 3.89
N LEU A 18 -6.81 0.57 3.71
CA LEU A 18 -7.22 1.49 4.78
C LEU A 18 -8.08 0.77 5.82
N PHE A 19 -9.08 -0.02 5.39
CA PHE A 19 -9.95 -0.78 6.28
C PHE A 19 -9.16 -1.78 7.12
N TRP A 20 -8.24 -2.51 6.51
CA TRP A 20 -7.39 -3.47 7.22
C TRP A 20 -6.44 -2.77 8.21
N LEU A 21 -5.88 -1.62 7.84
CA LEU A 21 -5.00 -0.85 8.72
C LEU A 21 -5.71 -0.39 10.00
N ILE A 22 -6.97 0.02 9.88
CA ILE A 22 -7.80 0.47 10.99
C ILE A 22 -8.27 -0.73 11.82
N TYR A 23 -8.79 -1.77 11.16
CA TYR A 23 -9.34 -2.96 11.82
C TYR A 23 -8.28 -3.71 12.63
N TYR A 24 -7.11 -3.96 12.03
CA TYR A 24 -6.00 -4.66 12.69
C TYR A 24 -5.09 -3.73 13.50
N LYS A 25 -5.38 -2.42 13.54
CA LYS A 25 -4.55 -1.39 14.21
C LYS A 25 -3.06 -1.52 13.85
N ILE A 26 -2.77 -1.65 12.55
CA ILE A 26 -1.39 -1.76 12.10
C ILE A 26 -0.72 -0.39 12.19
N ASP A 27 0.28 -0.28 13.07
CA ASP A 27 1.07 0.94 13.25
C ASP A 27 2.34 0.98 12.39
N VAL A 28 2.84 -0.19 11.98
CA VAL A 28 4.08 -0.34 11.21
C VAL A 28 3.84 -1.24 10.00
N ILE A 29 4.15 -0.74 8.81
CA ILE A 29 3.99 -1.46 7.54
C ILE A 29 5.35 -1.62 6.89
N PHE A 30 5.70 -2.86 6.53
CA PHE A 30 6.92 -3.15 5.78
C PHE A 30 6.59 -3.28 4.29
N CYS A 31 7.12 -2.39 3.46
CA CYS A 31 6.92 -2.41 2.01
C CYS A 31 8.21 -2.86 1.30
N LYS A 32 8.11 -3.94 0.51
CA LYS A 32 9.26 -4.55 -0.21
C LYS A 32 9.56 -3.92 -1.58
N GLY A 33 8.88 -2.83 -1.95
CA GLY A 33 8.98 -2.20 -3.27
C GLY A 33 8.19 -2.97 -4.34
N GLY A 34 7.22 -2.31 -4.97
CA GLY A 34 6.37 -2.88 -6.01
C GLY A 34 5.07 -2.09 -6.20
N TYR A 35 4.47 -2.17 -7.40
CA TYR A 35 3.25 -1.42 -7.76
C TYR A 35 2.07 -1.67 -6.80
N ILE A 36 2.00 -2.87 -6.21
CA ILE A 36 0.99 -3.28 -5.22
C ILE A 36 1.16 -2.56 -3.87
N ALA A 37 2.36 -2.06 -3.56
CA ALA A 37 2.62 -1.33 -2.32
C ALA A 37 2.09 0.12 -2.37
N LEU A 38 1.92 0.71 -3.55
CA LEU A 38 1.44 2.08 -3.72
C LEU A 38 0.10 2.37 -3.03
N PRO A 39 -0.97 1.55 -3.19
CA PRO A 39 -2.23 1.81 -2.51
C PRO A 39 -2.13 1.68 -0.98
N VAL A 40 -1.30 0.75 -0.49
CA VAL A 40 -1.06 0.54 0.95
C VAL A 40 -0.30 1.72 1.55
N VAL A 41 0.75 2.19 0.88
CA VAL A 41 1.55 3.35 1.27
C VAL A 41 0.69 4.62 1.26
N ALA A 42 -0.18 4.79 0.26
CA ALA A 42 -1.11 5.91 0.19
C ALA A 42 -2.10 5.91 1.37
N ALA A 43 -2.72 4.76 1.67
CA ALA A 43 -3.62 4.62 2.82
C ALA A 43 -2.90 4.86 4.16
N ALA A 44 -1.69 4.34 4.31
CA ALA A 44 -0.87 4.50 5.50
C ALA A 44 -0.42 5.95 5.71
N ARG A 45 -0.08 6.67 4.63
CA ARG A 45 0.27 8.09 4.67
C ARG A 45 -0.94 8.94 5.06
N LEU A 46 -2.13 8.58 4.60
CA LEU A 46 -3.38 9.24 5.01
C LEU A 46 -3.65 9.07 6.52
N LEU A 47 -3.36 7.88 7.06
CA LEU A 47 -3.49 7.57 8.49
C LEU A 47 -2.27 7.96 9.35
N ARG A 48 -1.24 8.60 8.76
CA ARG A 48 0.04 8.93 9.41
C ARG A 48 0.71 7.75 10.13
N LYS A 49 0.59 6.53 9.57
CA LYS A 49 1.23 5.33 10.11
C LYS A 49 2.69 5.21 9.65
N LYS A 50 3.48 4.42 10.38
CA LYS A 50 4.91 4.27 10.13
C LYS A 50 5.12 3.28 8.98
N ILE A 51 5.70 3.76 7.89
CA ILE A 51 5.99 2.96 6.70
C ILE A 51 7.49 2.72 6.67
N ILE A 52 7.89 1.45 6.71
CA ILE A 52 9.28 1.02 6.57
C ILE A 52 9.39 0.41 5.18
N VAL A 53 9.87 1.20 4.23
CA VAL A 53 10.22 0.67 2.92
C VAL A 53 11.58 0.00 3.07
N HIS A 54 11.62 -1.31 2.82
CA HIS A 54 12.87 -2.03 2.71
C HIS A 54 13.01 -2.42 1.25
N GLU A 55 13.85 -1.69 0.54
CA GLU A 55 14.41 -2.20 -0.69
C GLU A 55 15.23 -3.45 -0.31
N SER A 56 14.68 -4.62 -0.62
CA SER A 56 15.51 -5.82 -0.57
C SER A 56 16.46 -5.68 -1.74
N ASP A 57 17.68 -5.23 -1.44
CA ASP A 57 18.85 -5.30 -2.29
C ASP A 57 18.73 -6.49 -3.24
N THR A 58 18.46 -6.22 -4.52
CA THR A 58 18.87 -7.12 -5.59
C THR A 58 20.29 -6.71 -5.95
N HIS A 59 21.21 -7.03 -5.04
CA HIS A 59 22.62 -7.07 -5.33
C HIS A 59 22.94 -8.50 -5.79
N SER A 60 22.86 -8.75 -7.10
CA SER A 60 23.61 -9.72 -7.91
C SER A 60 23.13 -9.70 -9.34
#